data_AF-I4YRT1-F1
#
_entry.id   AF-I4YRT1-F1
#
_cell.length_a   1.000
_cell.length_b   1.000
_cell.length_c   1.000
_cell.angle_alpha   90.00
_cell.angle_beta   90.00
_cell.angle_gamma   90.00
#
_symmetry.space_group_name_H-M   'P 1'
#
loop_
_entity.id
_entity.type
_entity.pdbx_description
1 polymer ?
#
loop_
_entity_poly.entity_id
_entity_poly.type
_entity_poly.pdbx_seq_one_letter_code
_entity_poly.pdbx_strand_id
1 'polypeptide(L)'
;MRQLSFGFLQAVGHIARDVSKSGSVPNELKSQSVILRRIDPARNMNRFYSLEVERDLLGNVVLVRRWGRIGSAGKVRLDAHAGEGEALAALQALNVAKAKKGYQPLA
;
A
#
# COMPACT_ATOMS: atom_id res chain seq x y z
N MET A 1 12.39 -24.61 -23.05
CA MET A 1 11.20 -25.07 -22.30
C MET A 1 11.60 -25.16 -20.84
N ARG A 2 11.19 -24.19 -20.01
CA ARG A 2 11.45 -24.19 -18.56
C ARG A 2 10.22 -23.58 -17.90
N GLN A 3 9.40 -24.44 -17.30
CA GLN A 3 8.32 -24.02 -16.41
C GLN A 3 8.95 -23.45 -15.15
N LEU A 4 8.48 -22.29 -14.69
CA LEU A 4 8.69 -21.84 -13.33
C LEU A 4 7.30 -21.67 -12.72
N SER A 5 7.03 -22.60 -11.81
CA SER A 5 5.85 -22.74 -10.98
C SER A 5 5.61 -21.48 -10.14
N PHE A 6 4.39 -20.97 -10.21
CA PHE A 6 3.85 -19.96 -9.29
C PHE A 6 3.62 -20.61 -7.92
N GLY A 7 4.41 -20.21 -6.92
CA GLY A 7 4.16 -20.56 -5.52
C GLY A 7 3.41 -19.45 -4.80
N PHE A 8 2.09 -19.44 -4.92
CA PHE A 8 1.18 -18.71 -4.05
C PHE A 8 0.85 -19.63 -2.88
N LEU A 9 1.32 -19.32 -1.66
CA LEU A 9 0.87 -20.02 -0.44
C LEU A 9 -0.08 -19.11 0.34
N GLN A 10 -1.35 -19.49 0.34
CA GLN A 10 -2.27 -19.22 1.45
C GLN A 10 -2.01 -20.23 2.56
N ALA A 11 -2.12 -19.79 3.82
CA ALA A 11 -2.46 -20.66 4.94
C ALA A 11 -3.38 -19.90 5.89
N VAL A 12 -4.58 -20.45 6.09
CA VAL A 12 -5.59 -20.05 7.08
C VAL A 12 -5.58 -21.10 8.19
N GLY A 13 -5.74 -20.68 9.45
CA GLY A 13 -6.50 -21.48 10.43
C GLY A 13 -5.93 -21.66 11.83
N HIS A 14 -6.45 -20.87 12.78
CA HIS A 14 -6.82 -21.18 14.19
C HIS A 14 -5.79 -21.78 15.17
N ILE A 15 -5.59 -21.10 16.31
CA ILE A 15 -5.76 -21.63 17.69
C ILE A 15 -6.02 -20.43 18.62
N ALA A 16 -7.10 -20.53 19.41
CA ALA A 16 -7.47 -19.57 20.45
C ALA A 16 -6.58 -19.70 21.69
N ARG A 17 -6.21 -18.57 22.29
CA ARG A 17 -6.12 -18.42 23.74
C ARG A 17 -6.67 -17.07 24.15
N ASP A 18 -7.66 -17.17 25.02
CA ASP A 18 -8.27 -16.11 25.80
C ASP A 18 -7.21 -15.50 26.74
N VAL A 19 -6.97 -14.19 26.62
CA VAL A 19 -6.33 -13.39 27.67
C VAL A 19 -7.13 -12.11 27.81
N SER A 20 -7.74 -12.01 28.98
CA SER A 20 -8.56 -10.92 29.46
C SER A 20 -7.74 -9.62 29.68
N LYS A 21 -8.28 -8.52 29.15
CA LYS A 21 -8.28 -7.13 29.66
C LYS A 21 -6.96 -6.35 29.87
N SER A 22 -6.97 -5.15 29.27
CA SER A 22 -6.34 -3.87 29.64
C SER A 22 -4.87 -3.62 29.30
N GLY A 23 -4.70 -2.99 28.14
CA GLY A 23 -3.53 -2.19 27.75
C GLY A 23 -3.92 -1.39 26.50
N SER A 24 -4.39 -0.17 26.69
CA SER A 24 -4.90 0.71 25.64
C SER A 24 -3.86 0.90 24.51
N VAL A 25 -4.10 0.32 23.33
CA VAL A 25 -3.41 0.70 22.08
C VAL A 25 -4.33 1.65 21.31
N PRO A 26 -4.19 2.97 21.43
CA PRO A 26 -5.04 3.89 20.69
C PRO A 26 -4.43 4.12 19.31
N ASN A 27 -4.69 3.24 18.33
CA ASN A 27 -4.74 3.64 16.92
C ASN A 27 -5.33 2.56 16.01
N GLU A 28 -6.61 2.22 16.20
CA GLU A 28 -7.35 1.42 15.23
C GLU A 28 -7.80 2.28 14.03
N LEU A 29 -6.85 2.98 13.40
CA LEU A 29 -7.09 3.55 12.08
C LEU A 29 -7.04 2.41 11.08
N LYS A 30 -8.19 2.14 10.44
CA LYS A 30 -8.23 1.30 9.24
C LYS A 30 -7.20 1.85 8.26
N SER A 31 -6.08 1.15 8.09
CA SER A 31 -5.01 1.54 7.19
C SER A 31 -5.57 1.71 5.77
N GLN A 32 -5.74 2.95 5.34
CA GLN A 32 -6.19 3.27 3.99
C GLN A 32 -5.00 3.12 3.05
N SER A 33 -5.02 2.05 2.26
CA SER A 33 -3.96 1.73 1.31
C SER A 33 -4.51 1.45 -0.09
N VAL A 34 -3.75 1.82 -1.10
CA VAL A 34 -4.05 1.56 -2.51
C VAL A 34 -2.77 1.14 -3.21
N ILE A 35 -2.79 -0.08 -3.75
CA ILE A 35 -1.72 -0.60 -4.59
C ILE A 35 -2.17 -0.54 -6.05
N LEU A 36 -1.31 0.00 -6.91
CA LEU A 36 -1.55 0.16 -8.33
C LEU A 36 -0.44 -0.50 -9.14
N ARG A 37 -0.81 -1.07 -10.28
CA ARG A 37 0.13 -1.62 -11.26
C ARG A 37 -0.08 -1.02 -12.64
N ARG A 38 0.99 -0.92 -13.41
CA ARG A 38 0.94 -0.61 -14.84
C ARG A 38 1.87 -1.56 -15.59
N ILE A 39 1.27 -2.44 -16.38
CA ILE A 39 1.97 -3.46 -17.16
C ILE A 39 1.62 -3.24 -18.63
N ASP A 40 2.64 -2.98 -19.44
CA ASP A 40 2.56 -2.86 -20.90
C ASP A 40 3.85 -3.45 -21.50
N PRO A 41 3.79 -4.71 -21.98
CA PRO A 41 4.96 -5.40 -22.53
C PRO A 41 5.52 -4.73 -23.79
N ALA A 42 4.67 -4.15 -24.64
CA ALA A 42 5.09 -3.50 -25.89
C ALA A 42 5.99 -2.27 -25.62
N ARG A 43 5.88 -1.68 -24.43
CA ARG A 43 6.68 -0.53 -23.98
C ARG A 43 7.71 -0.87 -22.89
N ASN A 44 7.99 -2.16 -22.65
CA ASN A 44 8.85 -2.63 -21.55
C ASN A 44 8.50 -1.97 -20.19
N MET A 45 7.21 -1.87 -19.92
CA MET A 45 6.68 -1.18 -18.76
C MET A 45 6.09 -2.20 -17.79
N ASN A 46 6.76 -2.36 -16.66
CA ASN A 46 6.34 -3.24 -15.57
C ASN A 46 6.55 -2.50 -14.26
N ARG A 47 5.59 -1.67 -13.85
CA ARG A 47 5.73 -0.71 -12.74
C ARG A 47 4.64 -0.87 -11.69
N PHE A 48 4.99 -0.59 -10.45
CA PHE A 48 4.05 -0.50 -9.33
C PHE A 48 4.02 0.91 -8.74
N TYR A 49 2.95 1.19 -8.01
CA TYR A 49 2.79 2.38 -7.19
C TYR A 49 1.95 2.01 -5.95
N SER A 50 2.45 2.23 -4.74
CA SER A 50 1.72 2.04 -3.48
C SER A 50 1.48 3.40 -2.83
N LEU A 51 0.30 3.54 -2.24
CA LEU A 51 -0.14 4.70 -1.47
C LEU A 51 -0.71 4.20 -0.15
N GLU A 52 -0.19 4.68 0.97
CA GLU A 52 -0.62 4.28 2.32
C GLU A 52 -0.66 5.49 3.23
N VAL A 53 -1.76 5.71 3.93
CA VAL A 53 -1.83 6.72 5.00
C VAL A 53 -1.49 6.03 6.32
N GLU A 54 -0.46 6.55 6.99
CA GLU A 54 0.04 6.05 8.26
C GLU A 54 0.18 7.20 9.27
N ARG A 55 0.29 6.87 10.56
CA ARG A 55 0.80 7.80 11.57
C ARG A 55 2.24 7.46 11.87
N ASP A 56 3.12 8.45 11.87
CA ASP A 56 4.51 8.25 12.26
C ASP A 56 4.64 8.05 13.79
N LEU A 57 5.87 7.76 14.25
CA LEU A 57 6.16 7.57 15.67
C LEU A 57 5.92 8.81 16.54
N LEU A 58 5.82 9.99 15.92
CA LEU A 58 5.57 11.27 16.59
C LEU A 58 4.08 11.66 16.52
N GLY A 59 3.24 10.80 15.96
CA GLY A 59 1.80 11.02 15.81
C GLY A 59 1.40 11.89 14.62
N ASN A 60 2.34 12.29 13.75
CA ASN A 60 2.03 13.03 12.53
C ASN A 60 1.38 12.10 11.52
N VAL A 61 0.44 12.63 10.74
CA VAL A 61 -0.16 11.89 9.62
C VAL A 61 0.75 12.02 8.41
N VAL A 62 1.14 10.88 7.85
CA VAL A 62 2.00 10.82 6.67
C VAL A 62 1.37 9.98 5.57
N LEU A 63 1.46 10.47 4.34
CA LEU A 63 1.18 9.70 3.14
C LEU A 63 2.48 9.06 2.66
N VAL A 64 2.57 7.73 2.80
CA VAL A 64 3.67 6.92 2.32
C VAL A 64 3.42 6.53 0.87
N ARG A 65 4.36 6.91 0.00
CA ARG A 65 4.34 6.61 -1.44
C ARG A 65 5.49 5.70 -1.77
N ARG A 66 5.20 4.54 -2.36
CA ARG A 66 6.23 3.61 -2.87
C ARG A 66 6.07 3.44 -4.37
N TRP A 67 7.15 3.44 -5.15
CA TRP A 67 7.04 3.22 -6.60
C TRP A 67 8.31 2.66 -7.20
N GLY A 68 8.17 1.90 -8.29
CA GLY A 68 9.33 1.30 -8.94
C GLY A 68 8.95 0.38 -10.08
N ARG A 69 9.94 -0.36 -10.58
CA ARG A 69 9.68 -1.52 -11.44
C ARG A 69 9.26 -2.70 -10.56
N ILE A 70 8.31 -3.50 -11.02
CA ILE A 70 7.91 -4.72 -10.32
C ILE A 70 9.13 -5.67 -10.28
N GLY A 71 9.42 -6.22 -9.10
CA GLY A 71 10.64 -7.00 -8.85
C GLY A 71 11.86 -6.17 -8.42
N SER A 72 11.72 -4.87 -8.15
CA SER A 72 12.77 -4.01 -7.61
C SER A 72 12.35 -3.34 -6.30
N ALA A 73 13.31 -2.92 -5.48
CA ALA A 73 13.04 -2.18 -4.24
C ALA A 73 12.33 -0.84 -4.48
N GLY A 74 12.47 -0.25 -5.68
CA GLY A 74 11.83 1.00 -6.04
C GLY A 74 12.35 2.20 -5.24
N LYS A 75 11.48 3.16 -4.97
CA LYS A 75 11.72 4.38 -4.20
C LYS A 75 10.56 4.62 -3.25
N VAL A 76 10.85 5.31 -2.15
CA VAL A 76 9.86 5.69 -1.13
C VAL A 76 9.89 7.20 -0.94
N ARG A 77 8.74 7.80 -0.67
CA ARG A 77 8.60 9.18 -0.21
C ARG A 77 7.49 9.27 0.82
N LEU A 78 7.74 10.08 1.85
CA LEU A 78 6.77 10.40 2.88
C LEU A 78 6.36 11.86 2.66
N ASP A 79 5.06 12.09 2.54
CA ASP A 79 4.50 13.44 2.48
C ASP A 79 3.69 13.65 3.78
N ALA A 80 4.14 14.58 4.63
CA ALA A 80 3.46 14.89 5.89
C ALA A 80 2.25 15.79 5.66
N HIS A 81 1.19 15.56 6.42
CA HIS A 81 -0.08 16.28 6.34
C HIS A 81 -0.56 16.70 7.74
N ALA A 82 -1.35 17.77 7.80
CA ALA A 82 -1.85 18.28 9.09
C ALA A 82 -2.89 17.35 9.73
N GLY A 83 -3.55 16.50 8.93
CA GLY A 83 -4.54 15.56 9.42
C GLY A 83 -4.86 14.44 8.44
N GLU A 84 -5.60 13.45 8.95
CA GLU A 84 -5.95 12.25 8.21
C GLU A 84 -6.83 12.52 7.00
N GLY A 85 -7.83 13.39 7.12
CA GLY A 85 -8.68 13.78 5.99
C GLY A 85 -7.90 14.40 4.83
N GLU A 86 -6.88 15.21 5.14
CA GLU A 86 -6.01 15.82 4.13
C GLU A 86 -5.12 14.77 3.44
N ALA A 87 -4.52 13.87 4.22
CA ALA A 87 -3.71 12.77 3.69
C ALA A 87 -4.55 11.82 2.81
N LEU A 88 -5.80 11.52 3.21
CA LEU A 88 -6.73 10.72 2.42
C LEU A 88 -7.16 11.42 1.13
N ALA A 89 -7.43 12.72 1.18
CA ALA A 89 -7.72 13.51 -0.03
C ALA A 89 -6.52 13.50 -0.98
N ALA A 90 -5.29 13.65 -0.46
CA ALA A 90 -4.06 13.57 -1.24
C ALA A 90 -3.86 12.16 -1.85
N LEU A 91 -4.13 11.11 -1.09
CA LEU A 91 -4.12 9.73 -1.57
C LEU A 91 -5.11 9.54 -2.73
N GLN A 92 -6.36 9.97 -2.56
CA GLN A 92 -7.39 9.85 -3.59
C GLN A 92 -7.03 10.64 -4.85
N ALA A 93 -6.53 11.86 -4.70
CA ALA A 93 -6.07 12.69 -5.81
C ALA A 93 -4.93 12.00 -6.59
N LEU A 94 -3.95 11.41 -5.89
CA LEU A 94 -2.88 10.64 -6.51
C LEU A 94 -3.40 9.37 -7.19
N ASN A 95 -4.34 8.65 -6.56
CA ASN A 95 -4.96 7.47 -7.14
C ASN A 95 -5.62 7.81 -8.50
N VAL A 96 -6.47 8.84 -8.53
CA VAL A 96 -7.12 9.32 -9.76
C VAL A 96 -6.09 9.78 -10.80
N ALA A 97 -5.07 10.53 -10.39
CA ALA A 97 -4.03 11.00 -11.30
C ALA A 97 -3.21 9.85 -11.91
N LYS A 98 -2.99 8.75 -11.16
CA LYS A 98 -2.30 7.56 -11.66
C LYS A 98 -3.21 6.69 -12.51
N ALA A 99 -4.49 6.58 -12.18
CA ALA A 99 -5.49 5.92 -13.00
C ALA A 99 -5.56 6.52 -14.41
N LYS A 100 -5.58 7.86 -14.51
CA LYS A 100 -5.49 8.59 -15.79
C LYS A 100 -4.21 8.29 -16.60
N LYS A 101 -3.14 7.83 -15.94
CA LYS A 101 -1.88 7.41 -16.56
C LYS A 101 -1.84 5.92 -16.93
N GLY A 102 -2.97 5.21 -16.81
CA GLY A 102 -3.09 3.79 -17.12
C GLY A 102 -2.59 2.86 -16.01
N TYR A 103 -2.44 3.37 -14.78
CA TYR A 103 -2.29 2.49 -13.62
C TYR A 103 -3.65 1.92 -13.24
N GLN A 104 -3.67 0.66 -12.82
CA GLN A 104 -4.88 -0.04 -12.41
C GLN A 104 -4.72 -0.52 -10.96
N PRO A 105 -5.78 -0.45 -10.14
CA PRO A 105 -5.78 -1.04 -8.80
C PRO A 105 -5.45 -2.53 -8.83
N LEU A 106 -4.64 -2.96 -7.88
CA LEU A 106 -4.48 -4.37 -7.54
C LEU A 106 -5.62 -4.71 -6.57
N ALA A 107 -6.61 -5.45 -7.08
CA ALA A 107 -7.71 -5.98 -6.28
C ALA A 107 -7.25 -7.12 -5.37
#